data_AF-A0A1X9N4F9-F1
#
_entry.id   AF-A0A1X9N4F9-F1
#
_cell.length_a   1.000
_cell.length_b   1.000
_cell.length_c   1.000
_cell.angle_alpha   90.00
_cell.angle_beta   90.00
_cell.angle_gamma   90.00
#
_symmetry.space_group_name_H-M   'P 1'
#
loop_
_entity.id
_entity.type
_entity.pdbx_description
1 polymer ?
#
loop_
_entity_poly.entity_id
_entity_poly.type
_entity_poly.pdbx_seq_one_letter_code
_entity_poly.pdbx_strand_id
1 'polypeptide(L)'
;MKSNQSGFTLIELMIVIAIIGILASVAIPQYQVYTQRAEATTSLGAMRAIQLGIQEYAATQGTLPTSLGDLTPYGLTSTDTDYAAGIVAKISVGAAGLITMTYTSTAPADLSAKTLEITPTINATSGVVTFSVTGGSVPEKLRPNF
;
A
#
# COMPACT_ATOMS: atom_id res chain seq x y z
N MET A 1 46.88 -16.49 -40.63
CA MET A 1 46.74 -15.43 -39.60
C MET A 1 46.14 -16.09 -38.37
N LYS A 2 46.89 -16.18 -37.26
CA LYS A 2 46.39 -16.76 -36.00
C LYS A 2 45.83 -15.59 -35.18
N SER A 3 44.52 -15.50 -35.02
CA SER A 3 43.92 -14.52 -34.11
C SER A 3 44.35 -14.87 -32.69
N ASN A 4 45.05 -13.95 -32.03
CA ASN A 4 45.43 -14.07 -30.63
C ASN A 4 44.14 -13.90 -29.80
N GLN A 5 43.46 -15.00 -29.50
CA GLN A 5 42.31 -15.00 -28.60
C GLN A 5 42.82 -14.82 -27.17
N SER A 6 42.90 -13.56 -26.74
CA SER A 6 43.12 -13.21 -25.33
C SER A 6 41.82 -13.49 -24.55
N GLY A 7 41.81 -14.57 -23.78
CA GLY A 7 40.72 -14.87 -22.84
C GLY A 7 40.81 -13.98 -21.59
N PHE A 8 39.67 -13.76 -20.93
CA PHE A 8 39.63 -13.13 -19.61
C PHE A 8 40.38 -13.96 -18.57
N THR A 9 41.11 -13.30 -17.68
CA THR A 9 41.77 -13.97 -16.57
C THR A 9 40.77 -14.29 -15.45
N LEU A 10 41.03 -15.37 -14.70
CA LEU A 10 40.20 -15.71 -13.54
C LEU A 10 40.22 -14.60 -12.49
N ILE A 11 41.34 -13.89 -12.33
CA ILE A 11 41.45 -12.79 -11.37
C ILE A 11 40.58 -11.60 -11.77
N GLU A 12 40.50 -11.26 -13.06
CA GLU A 12 39.59 -10.22 -13.55
C GLU A 12 38.13 -10.58 -13.25
N LEU A 13 37.74 -11.83 -13.51
CA LEU A 13 36.38 -12.29 -13.21
C LEU A 13 36.08 -12.23 -11.71
N MET A 14 37.03 -12.61 -10.85
CA MET A 14 36.85 -12.58 -9.39
C MET A 14 36.71 -11.15 -8.85
N ILE A 15 37.48 -10.18 -9.36
CA ILE A 15 37.35 -8.77 -8.96
C ILE A 15 35.98 -8.23 -9.38
N VAL A 16 35.52 -8.55 -10.59
CA VAL A 16 34.20 -8.12 -11.07
C VAL A 16 33.09 -8.67 -10.18
N ILE A 17 33.14 -9.95 -9.83
CA ILE A 17 32.15 -10.57 -8.93
C ILE A 17 32.19 -9.91 -7.54
N ALA A 18 33.38 -9.60 -7.01
CA ALA A 18 33.52 -8.93 -5.73
C ALA A 18 32.86 -7.54 -5.73
N ILE A 19 33.08 -6.74 -6.78
CA ILE A 19 32.46 -5.41 -6.93
C ILE A 19 30.94 -5.54 -7.07
N ILE A 20 30.44 -6.46 -7.92
CA ILE A 20 29.00 -6.71 -8.07
C ILE A 20 28.39 -7.15 -6.73
N GLY A 21 29.07 -7.99 -5.96
CA GLY A 21 28.63 -8.42 -4.64
C GLY A 21 28.43 -7.26 -3.66
N ILE A 22 29.39 -6.32 -3.62
CA ILE A 22 29.29 -5.12 -2.78
C ILE A 22 28.10 -4.26 -3.23
N LEU A 23 27.98 -3.98 -4.53
CA LEU A 23 26.88 -3.16 -5.06
C LEU A 23 25.51 -3.80 -4.82
N ALA A 24 25.40 -5.12 -5.04
CA ALA A 24 24.16 -5.87 -4.86
C ALA A 24 23.69 -5.85 -3.40
N SER A 25 24.61 -5.90 -2.43
CA SER A 25 24.29 -5.88 -1.00
C SER A 25 23.55 -4.60 -0.56
N VAL A 26 23.80 -3.47 -1.23
CA VAL A 26 23.14 -2.18 -0.96
C VAL A 26 21.94 -1.98 -1.88
N ALA A 27 22.07 -2.32 -3.15
CA ALA A 27 21.04 -2.05 -4.16
C ALA A 27 19.79 -2.92 -3.99
N ILE A 28 19.94 -4.20 -3.62
CA ILE A 28 18.79 -5.12 -3.52
C ILE A 28 17.82 -4.69 -2.41
N PRO A 29 18.26 -4.42 -1.15
CA PRO A 29 17.35 -3.95 -0.11
C PRO A 29 16.67 -2.63 -0.46
N GLN A 30 17.39 -1.70 -1.09
CA GLN A 30 16.83 -0.41 -1.51
C GLN A 30 15.76 -0.57 -2.60
N TYR A 31 16.01 -1.42 -3.60
CA TYR A 31 15.06 -1.71 -4.66
C TYR A 31 13.79 -2.40 -4.12
N GLN A 32 13.94 -3.32 -3.14
CA GLN A 32 12.82 -3.94 -2.47
C GLN A 32 11.94 -2.91 -1.73
N VAL A 33 12.53 -1.97 -1.00
CA VAL A 33 11.77 -0.90 -0.33
C VAL A 33 11.05 0.00 -1.34
N TYR A 34 11.70 0.34 -2.46
CA TYR A 34 11.09 1.16 -3.50
C TYR A 34 9.87 0.49 -4.14
N THR A 35 10.00 -0.77 -4.54
CA THR A 35 8.91 -1.54 -5.15
C THR A 35 7.75 -1.72 -4.17
N GLN A 36 8.03 -2.02 -2.91
CA GLN A 36 7.01 -2.11 -1.86
C GLN A 36 6.25 -0.80 -1.64
N ARG A 37 6.95 0.34 -1.65
CA ARG A 37 6.30 1.65 -1.52
C ARG A 37 5.41 1.97 -2.72
N ALA A 38 5.86 1.61 -3.93
CA ALA A 38 5.05 1.74 -5.13
C ALA A 38 3.77 0.90 -5.03
N GLU A 39 3.89 -0.36 -4.61
CA GLU A 39 2.73 -1.23 -4.40
C GLU A 39 1.77 -0.71 -3.32
N ALA A 40 2.29 -0.27 -2.17
CA ALA A 40 1.49 0.36 -1.12
C ALA A 40 0.72 1.59 -1.65
N THR A 41 1.35 2.39 -2.52
CA THR A 41 0.70 3.55 -3.14
C THR A 41 -0.39 3.12 -4.13
N THR A 42 -0.15 2.07 -4.92
CA THR A 42 -1.14 1.56 -5.88
C THR A 42 -2.36 0.96 -5.16
N SER A 43 -2.16 0.36 -3.98
CA SER A 43 -3.24 -0.23 -3.18
C SER A 43 -4.27 0.80 -2.69
N LEU A 44 -3.90 2.08 -2.60
CA LEU A 44 -4.85 3.16 -2.33
C LEU A 44 -5.93 3.32 -3.41
N GLY A 45 -5.71 2.77 -4.60
CA GLY A 45 -6.76 2.71 -5.63
C GLY A 45 -7.99 1.91 -5.18
N ALA A 46 -7.78 0.83 -4.41
CA ALA A 46 -8.84 -0.09 -4.01
C ALA A 46 -9.85 0.54 -3.04
N MET A 47 -9.42 1.52 -2.24
CA MET A 47 -10.28 2.19 -1.25
C MET A 47 -11.00 3.43 -1.79
N ARG A 48 -10.77 3.86 -3.04
CA ARG A 48 -11.36 5.11 -3.55
C ARG A 48 -12.88 5.12 -3.53
N ALA A 49 -13.50 3.99 -3.86
CA ALA A 49 -14.96 3.85 -3.79
C ALA A 49 -15.48 4.02 -2.35
N ILE A 50 -14.75 3.49 -1.36
CA ILE A 50 -15.08 3.64 0.06
C ILE A 50 -14.91 5.08 0.51
N GLN A 51 -13.84 5.76 0.10
CA GLN A 51 -13.65 7.18 0.42
C GLN A 51 -14.80 8.05 -0.11
N LEU A 52 -15.24 7.79 -1.33
CA LEU A 52 -16.39 8.49 -1.91
C LEU A 52 -17.68 8.17 -1.15
N GLY A 53 -17.94 6.90 -0.84
CA GLY A 53 -19.10 6.51 -0.03
C GLY A 53 -19.11 7.17 1.35
N ILE A 54 -17.96 7.26 2.03
CA ILE A 54 -17.83 7.96 3.32
C ILE A 54 -18.10 9.45 3.15
N GLN A 55 -17.63 10.08 2.07
CA GLN A 55 -17.90 11.49 1.79
C GLN A 55 -19.40 11.75 1.58
N GLU A 56 -20.08 10.88 0.81
CA GLU A 56 -21.52 10.99 0.58
C GLU A 56 -22.33 10.73 1.84
N TYR A 57 -21.96 9.71 2.62
CA TYR A 57 -22.54 9.44 3.94
C TYR A 57 -22.40 10.65 4.87
N ALA A 58 -21.19 11.22 4.96
CA ALA A 58 -20.94 12.39 5.77
C ALA A 58 -21.74 13.63 5.32
N ALA A 59 -21.88 13.83 4.01
CA ALA A 59 -22.63 14.95 3.45
C ALA A 59 -24.14 14.84 3.71
N THR A 60 -24.68 13.62 3.79
CA THR A 60 -26.12 13.37 3.98
C THR A 60 -26.49 13.25 5.46
N GLN A 61 -25.66 12.56 6.26
CA GLN A 61 -25.96 12.24 7.66
C GLN A 61 -25.26 13.18 8.65
N GLY A 62 -24.33 14.02 8.21
CA GLY A 62 -23.55 14.93 9.07
C GLY A 62 -22.61 14.20 10.06
N THR A 63 -22.44 12.88 9.91
CA THR A 63 -21.64 12.01 10.79
C THR A 63 -20.83 11.05 9.94
N LEU A 64 -19.81 10.41 10.53
CA LEU A 64 -19.04 9.36 9.85
C LEU A 64 -19.72 8.00 10.06
N PRO A 65 -19.61 7.08 9.08
CA PRO A 65 -20.19 5.75 9.21
C PRO A 65 -19.50 4.96 10.32
N THR A 66 -20.15 3.91 10.81
CA THR A 66 -19.62 3.03 11.86
C THR A 66 -19.30 1.63 11.35
N SER A 67 -19.81 1.30 10.18
CA SER A 67 -19.58 0.03 9.50
C SER A 67 -19.64 0.21 7.99
N LEU A 68 -19.15 -0.79 7.26
CA LEU A 68 -19.30 -0.86 5.80
C LEU A 68 -20.78 -0.98 5.38
N GLY A 69 -21.63 -1.55 6.24
CA GLY A 69 -23.08 -1.66 6.02
C GLY A 69 -23.79 -0.32 5.88
N ASP A 70 -23.28 0.71 6.58
CA ASP A 70 -23.81 2.07 6.51
C ASP A 70 -23.62 2.70 5.12
N LEU A 71 -22.68 2.18 4.34
CA LEU A 71 -22.36 2.66 2.99
C LEU A 71 -23.17 1.95 1.90
N THR A 72 -23.98 0.94 2.22
CA THR A 72 -24.77 0.20 1.23
C THR A 72 -25.77 1.06 0.44
N PRO A 73 -26.43 2.09 1.01
CA PRO A 73 -27.29 2.98 0.24
C PRO A 73 -26.53 3.84 -0.79
N TYR A 74 -25.20 3.93 -0.65
CA TYR A 74 -24.29 4.71 -1.49
C TYR A 74 -23.57 3.83 -2.51
N GLY A 75 -24.12 2.65 -2.83
CA GLY A 75 -23.63 1.77 -3.89
C GLY A 75 -22.45 0.88 -3.49
N LEU A 76 -22.16 0.76 -2.20
CA LEU A 76 -21.16 -0.16 -1.66
C LEU A 76 -21.76 -1.49 -1.24
N THR A 77 -20.95 -2.54 -1.18
CA THR A 77 -21.33 -3.82 -0.59
C THR A 77 -20.89 -3.84 0.87
N SER A 78 -21.56 -4.65 1.69
CA SER A 78 -21.25 -4.77 3.12
C SER A 78 -20.21 -5.84 3.44
N THR A 79 -19.58 -6.44 2.42
CA THR A 79 -18.61 -7.53 2.58
C THR A 79 -17.19 -7.01 2.37
N ASP A 80 -16.33 -7.09 3.38
CA ASP A 80 -14.96 -6.55 3.33
C ASP A 80 -14.12 -7.09 2.15
N THR A 81 -14.34 -8.34 1.75
CA THR A 81 -13.57 -9.02 0.71
C THR A 81 -13.96 -8.63 -0.72
N ASP A 82 -15.11 -7.97 -0.91
CA ASP A 82 -15.51 -7.49 -2.24
C ASP A 82 -14.60 -6.37 -2.75
N TYR A 83 -13.84 -5.75 -1.84
CA TYR A 83 -12.84 -4.72 -2.12
C TYR A 83 -11.42 -5.28 -2.28
N ALA A 84 -11.26 -6.60 -2.41
CA ALA A 84 -9.97 -7.21 -2.71
C ALA A 84 -9.51 -6.82 -4.12
N ALA A 85 -8.28 -6.31 -4.24
CA ALA A 85 -7.69 -5.90 -5.51
C ALA A 85 -6.16 -5.94 -5.45
N GLY A 86 -5.53 -6.63 -6.39
CA GLY A 86 -4.07 -6.77 -6.42
C GLY A 86 -3.54 -7.41 -5.15
N ILE A 87 -2.73 -6.66 -4.38
CA ILE A 87 -2.17 -7.10 -3.09
C ILE A 87 -3.09 -6.81 -1.89
N VAL A 88 -4.28 -6.23 -2.11
CA VAL A 88 -5.27 -5.98 -1.06
C VAL A 88 -6.15 -7.21 -0.89
N ALA A 89 -6.20 -7.77 0.32
CA ALA A 89 -7.02 -8.92 0.65
C ALA A 89 -8.46 -8.55 1.01
N LYS A 90 -8.63 -7.44 1.72
CA LYS A 90 -9.95 -6.93 2.15
C LYS A 90 -9.83 -5.49 2.64
N ILE A 91 -10.96 -4.79 2.67
CA ILE A 91 -11.07 -3.47 3.29
C ILE A 91 -12.30 -3.46 4.20
N SER A 92 -12.10 -3.14 5.48
CA SER A 92 -13.19 -2.97 6.44
C SER A 92 -13.35 -1.51 6.81
N VAL A 93 -14.58 -1.09 7.13
CA VAL A 93 -14.88 0.20 7.74
C VAL A 93 -15.37 -0.03 9.16
N GLY A 94 -14.71 0.59 10.13
CA GLY A 94 -15.06 0.54 11.54
C GLY A 94 -15.65 1.86 12.07
N ALA A 95 -15.66 1.98 13.39
CA ALA A 95 -16.16 3.18 14.07
C ALA A 95 -15.50 4.46 13.56
N ALA A 96 -16.27 5.56 13.53
CA ALA A 96 -15.84 6.85 13.01
C ALA A 96 -15.24 6.79 11.58
N GLY A 97 -15.71 5.86 10.76
CA GLY A 97 -15.31 5.69 9.38
C GLY A 97 -13.89 5.16 9.20
N LEU A 98 -13.25 4.61 10.25
CA LEU A 98 -11.89 4.09 10.18
C LEU A 98 -11.80 3.02 9.08
N ILE A 99 -11.04 3.31 8.02
CA ILE A 99 -10.79 2.35 6.95
C ILE A 99 -9.57 1.52 7.36
N THR A 100 -9.74 0.21 7.46
CA THR A 100 -8.64 -0.75 7.67
C THR A 100 -8.48 -1.59 6.41
N MET A 101 -7.42 -1.31 5.66
CA MET A 101 -7.02 -2.12 4.51
C MET A 101 -6.08 -3.22 4.98
N THR A 102 -6.36 -4.46 4.61
CA THR A 102 -5.50 -5.63 4.92
C THR A 102 -4.84 -6.13 3.65
N TYR A 103 -3.51 -6.27 3.66
CA TYR A 103 -2.74 -6.85 2.55
C TYR A 103 -2.79 -8.39 2.56
N THR A 104 -2.63 -9.00 1.39
CA THR A 104 -2.56 -10.46 1.25
C THR A 104 -1.32 -11.03 1.92
N SER A 105 -1.35 -12.31 2.29
CA SER A 105 -0.16 -13.02 2.79
C SER A 105 0.90 -13.24 1.70
N THR A 106 0.54 -13.08 0.44
CA THR A 106 1.44 -13.17 -0.71
C THR A 106 2.04 -11.82 -1.11
N ALA A 107 1.67 -10.72 -0.44
CA ALA A 107 2.30 -9.41 -0.65
C ALA A 107 3.78 -9.46 -0.24
N PRO A 108 4.62 -8.52 -0.71
CA PRO A 108 6.03 -8.47 -0.35
C PRO A 108 6.25 -8.40 1.17
N ALA A 109 7.41 -8.87 1.64
CA ALA A 109 7.70 -9.14 3.04
C ALA A 109 7.26 -8.06 4.04
N ASP A 110 7.54 -6.78 3.76
CA ASP A 110 7.18 -5.70 4.69
C ASP A 110 5.71 -5.25 4.60
N LEU A 111 4.91 -5.80 3.69
CA LEU A 111 3.45 -5.60 3.53
C LEU A 111 2.62 -6.87 3.82
N SER A 112 3.22 -8.06 3.70
CA SER A 112 2.53 -9.35 3.84
C SER A 112 1.69 -9.44 5.12
N ALA A 113 0.39 -9.69 4.95
CA ALA A 113 -0.60 -9.83 6.02
C ALA A 113 -0.69 -8.63 6.99
N LYS A 114 -0.14 -7.46 6.61
CA LYS A 114 -0.19 -6.25 7.40
C LYS A 114 -1.39 -5.39 7.06
N THR A 115 -1.62 -4.36 7.86
CA THR A 115 -2.74 -3.44 7.72
C THR A 115 -2.26 -2.00 7.54
N LEU A 116 -3.05 -1.24 6.79
CA LEU A 116 -2.96 0.21 6.69
C LEU A 116 -4.26 0.80 7.24
N GLU A 117 -4.15 1.71 8.20
CA GLU A 117 -5.31 2.37 8.81
C GLU A 117 -5.41 3.82 8.36
N ILE A 118 -6.60 4.20 7.88
CA ILE A 118 -6.88 5.51 7.31
C ILE A 118 -8.08 6.09 8.02
N THR A 119 -7.87 7.23 8.66
CA THR A 119 -8.91 7.91 9.44
C THR A 119 -9.50 9.05 8.61
N PRO A 120 -10.82 9.04 8.35
CA PRO A 120 -11.53 10.21 7.86
C PRO A 120 -11.72 11.23 8.99
N THR A 121 -11.54 12.51 8.68
CA THR A 121 -11.85 13.62 9.58
C THR A 121 -12.84 14.53 8.89
N ILE A 122 -14.00 14.74 9.52
CA ILE A 122 -14.99 15.71 9.03
C ILE A 122 -14.68 17.09 9.60
N ASN A 123 -14.59 18.10 8.74
CA ASN A 123 -14.54 19.48 9.18
C ASN A 123 -15.96 19.94 9.54
N ALA A 124 -16.19 20.20 10.83
CA ALA A 124 -17.51 20.57 11.34
C ALA A 124 -18.08 21.88 10.74
N THR A 125 -17.23 22.74 10.19
CA THR A 125 -17.62 24.05 9.63
C THR A 125 -17.92 23.95 8.13
N SER A 126 -17.12 23.19 7.37
CA SER A 126 -17.26 23.10 5.91
C SER A 126 -17.91 21.81 5.41
N GLY A 127 -18.11 20.82 6.28
CA GLY A 127 -18.59 19.48 5.90
C GLY A 127 -17.59 18.66 5.09
N VAL A 128 -16.39 19.19 4.82
CA VAL A 128 -15.36 18.51 4.03
C VAL A 128 -14.76 17.36 4.83
N VAL A 129 -14.70 16.18 4.23
CA VAL A 129 -14.01 15.01 4.78
C VAL A 129 -12.59 14.92 4.21
N THR A 130 -11.59 14.92 5.09
CA THR A 130 -10.19 14.67 4.75
C THR A 130 -9.78 13.27 5.22
N PHE A 131 -8.79 12.67 4.56
CA PHE A 131 -8.29 11.33 4.90
C PHE A 131 -6.80 11.41 5.25
N SER A 132 -6.39 10.69 6.28
CA SER A 132 -4.98 10.59 6.68
C SER A 132 -4.62 9.15 7.01
N VAL A 133 -3.41 8.70 6.65
CA VAL A 133 -2.87 7.43 7.17
C VAL A 133 -2.53 7.68 8.63
N THR A 134 -3.17 6.95 9.53
CA THR A 134 -3.04 7.17 10.98
C THR A 134 -2.32 6.01 11.67
N GLY A 135 -2.28 4.83 11.04
CA GLY A 135 -1.75 3.64 11.71
C GLY A 135 -1.68 2.39 10.85
N GLY A 136 -1.91 1.26 11.49
CA GLY A 136 -1.73 -0.08 10.95
C GLY A 136 -0.34 -0.67 11.20
N SER A 137 -0.16 -1.94 10.82
CA SER A 137 1.08 -2.70 11.02
C SER A 137 2.12 -2.53 9.90
N VAL A 138 1.79 -1.85 8.81
CA VAL A 138 2.76 -1.47 7.77
C VAL A 138 3.80 -0.49 8.33
N PRO A 139 5.11 -0.73 8.10
CA PRO A 139 6.18 0.17 8.53
C PRO A 139 5.99 1.59 8.01
N GLU A 140 6.28 2.60 8.84
CA GLU A 140 6.07 4.01 8.50
C GLU A 140 6.78 4.44 7.21
N LYS A 141 8.00 3.94 6.96
CA LYS A 141 8.78 4.18 5.73
C LYS A 141 8.06 3.76 4.43
N LEU A 142 7.07 2.86 4.52
CA LEU A 142 6.29 2.35 3.37
C LEU A 142 4.88 2.95 3.29
N ARG A 143 4.45 3.69 4.31
CA ARG A 143 3.12 4.30 4.32
C ARG A 143 3.07 5.39 3.23
N PRO A 144 2.04 5.39 2.37
CA PRO A 144 1.85 6.48 1.42
C PRO A 144 1.60 7.81 2.14
N ASN A 145 2.03 8.90 1.53
CA ASN A 145 1.65 10.24 1.96
C ASN A 145 0.33 10.62 1.28
N PHE A 146 -0.59 11.20 2.05
CA PHE A 146 -1.80 11.85 1.54
C PHE A 146 -1.55 13.34 1.31
#